data_AF-A0A1Y3NDU6-F1
#
_entry.id   AF-A0A1Y3NDU6-F1
#
_cell.length_a   1.000
_cell.length_b   1.000
_cell.length_c   1.000
_cell.angle_alpha   90.00
_cell.angle_beta   90.00
_cell.angle_gamma   90.00
#
_symmetry.space_group_name_H-M   'P 1'
#
loop_
_entity.id
_entity.type
_entity.pdbx_description
1 polymer ?
#
loop_
_entity_poly.entity_id
_entity_poly.type
_entity_poly.pdbx_seq_one_letter_code
_entity_poly.pdbx_strand_id
1 'polypeptide(L)'
;MQANTKSDVYYFINKSNEYIVITAKHVPSTDKENAKLIIDDERVIKEYYKEYYTSGNNYELVFTCGTNANYKDKHIFYYNNRVDLPILNNGTETVLTIKSTNDYFNTNENSDTANSLCSIANSMLKIARPIQYPLNGFDKMNEIENKDLVSILFSNIYYGHNDTTVPTLEENLREFKELIDYHILPSCSDFLETNFTLSECNVATLTQSVEYNNCKKTSEDTLSSTVCNYIPLGNIISVLTYVVTGIFYFTGLICLVLMIK
;
A
#
# COMPACT_ATOMS: atom_id res chain seq x y z
N MET A 1 2.51 27.80 35.64
CA MET A 1 2.47 26.50 34.94
C MET A 1 2.96 26.75 33.52
N GLN A 2 4.11 26.16 33.13
CA GLN A 2 4.58 26.21 31.74
C GLN A 2 3.57 25.45 30.88
N ALA A 3 2.89 26.15 29.98
CA ALA A 3 2.07 25.50 28.98
C ALA A 3 2.98 24.73 28.04
N ASN A 4 2.87 23.39 28.04
CA ASN A 4 3.62 22.54 27.12
C ASN A 4 3.28 22.94 25.69
N THR A 5 4.30 23.34 24.93
CA THR A 5 4.19 23.56 23.49
C THR A 5 3.95 22.21 22.81
N LYS A 6 2.85 22.10 22.07
CA LYS A 6 2.54 20.90 21.28
C LYS A 6 3.09 21.13 19.88
N SER A 7 4.01 20.27 19.46
CA SER A 7 4.46 20.23 18.07
C SER A 7 3.46 19.41 17.28
N ASP A 8 2.82 20.04 16.28
CA ASP A 8 1.80 19.43 15.45
C ASP A 8 2.25 19.41 13.99
N VAL A 9 1.77 18.41 13.26
CA VAL A 9 2.01 18.27 11.82
C VAL A 9 0.86 18.92 11.08
N TYR A 10 1.18 19.76 10.10
CA TYR A 10 0.21 20.42 9.24
C TYR A 10 0.46 20.06 7.78
N TYR A 11 -0.56 20.15 6.95
CA TYR A 11 -0.41 19.93 5.52
C TYR A 11 -1.26 20.88 4.66
N PHE A 12 -0.82 21.06 3.42
CA PHE A 12 -1.57 21.73 2.35
C PHE A 12 -1.22 21.14 0.98
N ILE A 13 -2.01 21.47 -0.04
CA ILE A 13 -1.77 21.07 -1.43
C ILE A 13 -1.23 22.29 -2.18
N ASN A 14 -0.06 22.16 -2.80
CA ASN A 14 0.55 23.23 -3.58
C ASN A 14 -0.10 23.36 -4.97
N LYS A 15 0.36 24.33 -5.77
CA LYS A 15 -0.15 24.55 -7.15
C LYS A 15 0.12 23.37 -8.10
N SER A 16 1.10 22.53 -7.78
CA SER A 16 1.45 21.32 -8.54
C SER A 16 0.63 20.10 -8.12
N ASN A 17 -0.39 20.27 -7.28
CA ASN A 17 -1.17 19.19 -6.65
C ASN A 17 -0.33 18.25 -5.76
N GLU A 18 0.79 18.72 -5.23
CA GLU A 18 1.62 17.96 -4.31
C GLU A 18 1.26 18.30 -2.86
N TYR A 19 1.23 17.27 -2.01
CA TYR A 19 1.06 17.46 -0.58
C TYR A 19 2.36 17.95 0.05
N ILE A 20 2.29 19.11 0.69
CA ILE A 20 3.38 19.66 1.49
C ILE A 20 3.02 19.49 2.95
N VAL A 21 3.89 18.78 3.67
CA VAL A 21 3.78 18.55 5.11
C VAL A 21 4.78 19.45 5.82
N ILE A 22 4.31 20.18 6.84
CA ILE A 22 5.09 21.15 7.60
C ILE A 22 4.95 20.86 9.09
N THR A 23 6.03 21.13 9.83
CA THR A 23 6.02 21.05 11.28
C THR A 23 5.81 22.44 11.85
N ALA A 24 4.83 22.59 12.74
CA ALA A 24 4.60 23.84 13.45
C ALA A 24 4.28 23.58 14.93
N LYS A 25 4.63 24.52 15.79
CA LYS A 25 4.35 24.45 17.23
C LYS A 25 3.20 25.37 17.56
N HIS A 26 2.17 24.83 18.22
CA HIS A 26 1.09 25.63 18.77
C HIS A 26 1.44 26.06 20.19
N VAL A 27 1.43 27.37 20.42
CA VAL A 27 1.58 27.98 21.75
C VAL A 27 0.20 28.47 22.17
N PRO A 28 -0.42 27.88 23.21
CA PRO A 28 -1.74 28.31 23.65
C PRO A 28 -1.71 29.73 24.21
N SER A 29 -2.85 30.41 24.20
CA SER A 29 -2.97 31.75 24.81
C SER A 29 -2.73 31.69 26.31
N THR A 30 -2.17 32.76 26.86
CA THR A 30 -2.06 33.01 28.29
C THR A 30 -2.81 34.30 28.64
N ASP A 31 -2.97 34.60 29.92
CA ASP A 31 -3.61 35.86 30.38
C ASP A 31 -2.93 37.13 29.84
N LYS A 32 -1.70 37.01 29.30
CA LYS A 32 -0.88 38.13 28.82
C LYS A 32 -0.63 38.09 27.31
N GLU A 33 -0.86 36.97 26.65
CA GLU A 33 -0.47 36.77 25.26
C GLU A 33 -1.49 35.94 24.49
N ASN A 34 -1.79 36.36 23.26
CA ASN A 34 -2.62 35.58 22.34
C ASN A 34 -1.92 34.27 21.95
N ALA A 35 -2.72 33.28 21.52
CA ALA A 35 -2.20 32.04 20.98
C ALA A 35 -1.31 32.31 19.75
N LYS A 36 -0.28 31.46 19.58
CA LYS A 36 0.73 31.61 18.53
C LYS A 36 0.93 30.31 17.77
N LEU A 37 1.24 30.44 16.49
CA LEU A 37 1.74 29.36 15.66
C LEU A 37 3.19 29.67 15.27
N ILE A 38 4.10 28.76 15.59
CA ILE A 38 5.51 28.88 15.25
C ILE A 38 5.83 27.86 14.15
N ILE A 39 6.14 28.34 12.95
CA ILE A 39 6.55 27.50 11.83
C ILE A 39 8.08 27.45 11.80
N ASP A 40 8.61 26.22 11.84
CA ASP A 40 10.05 25.92 11.81
C ASP A 40 10.34 24.97 10.64
N ASP A 41 9.80 25.30 9.46
CA ASP A 41 10.04 24.57 8.21
C ASP A 41 10.74 25.49 7.21
N GLU A 42 12.03 25.25 7.01
CA GLU A 42 12.87 26.06 6.15
C GLU A 42 12.34 26.15 4.71
N ARG A 43 11.70 25.08 4.19
CA ARG A 43 11.20 25.03 2.81
C ARG A 43 10.07 26.04 2.63
N VAL A 44 9.12 26.05 3.56
CA VAL A 44 7.97 26.98 3.52
C VAL A 44 8.41 28.41 3.75
N ILE A 45 9.36 28.64 4.66
CA ILE A 45 9.90 29.98 4.92
C ILE A 45 10.63 30.50 3.67
N LYS A 46 11.49 29.69 3.04
CA LYS A 46 12.19 30.05 1.80
C LYS A 46 11.25 30.24 0.62
N GLU A 47 10.11 29.55 0.56
CA GLU A 47 9.20 29.66 -0.57
C GLU A 47 8.29 30.88 -0.44
N TYR A 48 7.63 31.02 0.72
CA TYR A 48 6.53 31.96 0.93
C TYR A 48 6.89 33.20 1.75
N TYR A 49 8.05 33.19 2.44
CA TYR A 49 8.46 34.23 3.39
C TYR A 49 9.93 34.66 3.19
N LYS A 50 10.38 34.70 1.93
CA LYS A 50 11.77 35.01 1.55
C LYS A 50 12.34 36.26 2.20
N GLU A 51 11.52 37.28 2.40
CA GLU A 51 11.93 38.54 3.03
C GLU A 51 12.28 38.40 4.52
N TYR A 52 11.75 37.36 5.18
CA TYR A 52 12.06 37.03 6.58
C TYR A 52 13.17 35.98 6.69
N TYR A 53 13.67 35.46 5.56
CA TYR A 53 14.78 34.51 5.54
C TYR A 53 16.12 35.23 5.51
N THR A 54 16.73 35.43 6.68
CA THR A 54 18.12 35.89 6.79
C THR A 54 19.06 34.70 6.97
N SER A 55 20.00 34.53 6.04
CA SER A 55 21.04 33.50 6.11
C SER A 55 21.84 33.61 7.42
N GLY A 56 21.65 32.66 8.36
CA GLY A 56 22.56 32.48 9.50
C GLY A 56 21.97 32.31 10.90
N ASN A 57 20.64 32.38 11.12
CA ASN A 57 20.03 32.18 12.45
C ASN A 57 18.75 31.32 12.38
N ASN A 58 18.37 30.71 13.52
CA ASN A 58 17.14 29.93 13.72
C ASN A 58 15.93 30.59 13.04
N TYR A 59 15.36 29.88 12.07
CA TYR A 59 14.26 30.35 11.21
C TYR A 59 12.92 29.96 11.82
N GLU A 60 12.56 30.62 12.91
CA GLU A 60 11.21 30.48 13.49
C GLU A 60 10.33 31.65 13.01
N LEU A 61 9.29 31.32 12.25
CA LEU A 61 8.27 32.29 11.84
C LEU A 61 7.10 32.22 12.81
N VAL A 62 6.90 33.30 13.58
CA VAL A 62 5.88 33.39 14.61
C VAL A 62 4.66 34.15 14.10
N PHE A 63 3.50 33.52 14.15
CA PHE A 63 2.19 34.11 13.90
C PHE A 63 1.38 34.18 15.17
N THR A 64 0.53 35.19 15.29
CA THR A 64 -0.46 35.33 16.37
C THR A 64 -1.87 35.10 15.81
N CYS A 65 -2.76 34.54 16.63
CA CYS A 65 -4.16 34.40 16.22
C CYS A 65 -4.85 35.78 16.18
N GLY A 66 -5.47 36.10 15.05
CA GLY A 66 -6.24 37.32 14.83
C GLY A 66 -7.65 37.03 14.30
N THR A 67 -8.41 38.08 14.03
CA THR A 67 -9.77 37.96 13.44
C THR A 67 -9.75 37.61 11.96
N ASN A 68 -8.69 37.99 11.25
CA ASN A 68 -8.47 37.70 9.84
C ASN A 68 -6.99 37.36 9.62
N ALA A 69 -6.71 36.53 8.61
CA ALA A 69 -5.34 36.27 8.18
C ALA A 69 -4.74 37.54 7.54
N ASN A 70 -3.55 37.93 7.98
CA ASN A 70 -2.83 39.09 7.45
C ASN A 70 -1.33 38.85 7.46
N TYR A 71 -0.71 38.97 6.29
CA TYR A 71 0.70 38.67 6.07
C TYR A 71 1.62 39.67 6.78
N LYS A 72 1.30 40.96 6.74
CA LYS A 72 2.12 42.03 7.33
C LYS A 72 2.10 42.00 8.86
N ASP A 73 0.92 41.80 9.43
CA ASP A 73 0.72 41.76 10.87
C ASP A 73 1.05 40.37 11.47
N LYS A 74 1.39 39.39 10.62
CA LYS A 74 1.60 37.99 10.99
C LYS A 74 0.42 37.42 11.78
N HIS A 75 -0.79 37.78 11.35
CA HIS A 75 -2.02 37.26 11.92
C HIS A 75 -2.48 36.02 11.15
N ILE A 76 -2.82 34.97 11.87
CA ILE A 76 -3.50 33.79 11.32
C ILE A 76 -4.94 33.73 11.81
N PHE A 77 -5.80 33.12 11.02
CA PHE A 77 -7.18 32.85 11.41
C PHE A 77 -7.38 31.34 11.59
N TYR A 78 -7.83 30.92 12.78
CA TYR A 78 -8.08 29.52 13.11
C TYR A 78 -9.58 29.24 13.16
N TYR A 79 -10.05 28.27 12.38
CA TYR A 79 -11.45 27.84 12.35
C TYR A 79 -11.57 26.38 11.92
N ASN A 80 -12.46 25.61 12.57
CA ASN A 80 -12.78 24.23 12.18
C ASN A 80 -11.55 23.34 11.90
N ASN A 81 -10.53 23.39 12.78
CA ASN A 81 -9.27 22.64 12.65
C ASN A 81 -8.44 23.02 11.41
N ARG A 82 -8.65 24.23 10.87
CA ARG A 82 -7.92 24.82 9.75
C ARG A 82 -7.29 26.12 10.21
N VAL A 83 -6.11 26.39 9.68
CA VAL A 83 -5.43 27.67 9.84
C VAL A 83 -5.35 28.31 8.46
N ASP A 84 -5.90 29.50 8.33
CA ASP A 84 -5.64 30.37 7.20
C ASP A 84 -4.30 31.09 7.44
N LEU A 85 -3.28 30.60 6.75
CA LEU A 85 -1.92 31.10 6.80
C LEU A 85 -1.74 32.15 5.69
N PRO A 86 -1.47 33.42 6.03
CA PRO A 86 -1.26 34.43 5.00
C PRO A 86 0.13 34.25 4.39
N ILE A 87 0.22 34.15 3.07
CA ILE A 87 1.46 33.93 2.30
C ILE A 87 1.64 35.00 1.22
N LEU A 88 2.88 35.27 0.83
CA LEU A 88 3.19 36.12 -0.32
C LEU A 88 3.47 35.24 -1.54
N ASN A 89 2.69 35.41 -2.59
CA ASN A 89 2.83 34.66 -3.83
C ASN A 89 2.97 35.63 -5.00
N ASN A 90 4.12 35.61 -5.68
CA ASN A 90 4.44 36.55 -6.77
C ASN A 90 4.20 38.03 -6.40
N GLY A 91 4.46 38.41 -5.14
CA GLY A 91 4.25 39.77 -4.63
C GLY A 91 2.81 40.12 -4.26
N THR A 92 1.87 39.18 -4.39
CA THR A 92 0.48 39.33 -3.96
C THR A 92 0.23 38.57 -2.67
N GLU A 93 -0.43 39.22 -1.71
CA GLU A 93 -0.88 38.57 -0.47
C GLU A 93 -2.04 37.63 -0.79
N THR A 94 -1.90 36.38 -0.37
CA THR A 94 -2.90 35.33 -0.55
C THR A 94 -3.02 34.51 0.72
N VAL A 95 -4.10 33.76 0.87
CA VAL A 95 -4.33 32.91 2.05
C VAL A 95 -4.15 31.45 1.65
N LEU A 96 -3.30 30.75 2.38
CA LEU A 96 -3.08 29.32 2.27
C LEU A 96 -3.75 28.63 3.46
N THR A 97 -4.78 27.83 3.19
CA THR A 97 -5.43 27.05 4.24
C THR A 97 -4.63 25.79 4.54
N ILE A 98 -3.98 25.74 5.70
CA ILE A 98 -3.28 24.56 6.21
C ILE A 98 -4.18 23.80 7.20
N LYS A 99 -4.03 22.48 7.26
CA LYS A 99 -4.84 21.60 8.11
C LYS A 99 -3.96 20.87 9.12
N SER A 100 -4.36 20.87 10.40
CA SER A 100 -3.69 20.13 11.48
C SER A 100 -4.04 18.65 11.40
N THR A 101 -3.05 17.76 11.51
CA THR A 101 -3.31 16.33 11.67
C THR A 101 -3.76 16.00 13.09
N ASN A 102 -3.39 16.79 14.10
CA ASN A 102 -3.51 16.42 15.51
C ASN A 102 -4.77 16.95 16.21
N ASP A 103 -5.30 18.11 15.80
CA ASP A 103 -6.57 18.65 16.34
C ASP A 103 -7.77 17.78 15.95
N TYR A 104 -7.55 16.93 14.95
CA TYR A 104 -8.51 15.98 14.46
C TYR A 104 -8.74 14.79 15.40
N PHE A 105 -7.69 14.31 16.05
CA PHE A 105 -7.73 13.12 16.89
C PHE A 105 -8.14 13.41 18.34
N ASN A 106 -8.14 14.69 18.75
CA ASN A 106 -8.45 15.11 20.12
C ASN A 106 -9.90 15.58 20.33
N THR A 107 -10.73 15.62 19.29
CA THR A 107 -12.14 16.04 19.39
C THR A 107 -13.06 14.85 19.63
N ASN A 108 -12.94 14.22 20.79
CA ASN A 108 -13.81 13.13 21.25
C ASN A 108 -15.22 13.60 21.70
N GLU A 109 -15.62 14.85 21.46
CA GLU A 109 -16.84 15.41 22.09
C GLU A 109 -17.91 15.96 21.14
N ASN A 110 -17.73 16.01 19.82
CA ASN A 110 -18.79 16.50 18.93
C ASN A 110 -19.09 15.56 17.76
N SER A 111 -20.35 15.12 17.65
CA SER A 111 -20.87 14.21 16.63
C SER A 111 -20.70 14.69 15.17
N ASP A 112 -20.26 15.93 14.95
CA ASP A 112 -19.99 16.47 13.60
C ASP A 112 -18.59 16.10 13.06
N THR A 113 -17.63 15.72 13.90
CA THR A 113 -16.29 15.32 13.44
C THR A 113 -16.23 13.90 12.89
N ALA A 114 -17.14 13.01 13.28
CA ALA A 114 -17.24 11.63 12.74
C ALA A 114 -17.55 11.61 11.23
N ASN A 115 -18.44 12.49 10.76
CA ASN A 115 -18.71 12.66 9.33
C ASN A 115 -17.55 13.30 8.57
N SER A 116 -16.75 14.12 9.26
CA SER A 116 -15.54 14.71 8.66
C SER A 116 -14.40 13.68 8.58
N LEU A 117 -14.27 12.76 9.55
CA LEU A 117 -13.28 11.65 9.63
C LEU A 117 -13.40 10.75 8.42
N CYS A 118 -14.64 10.39 8.12
CA CYS A 118 -14.98 9.79 6.86
C CYS A 118 -14.65 10.71 5.69
N SER A 119 -14.80 12.03 5.73
CA SER A 119 -14.49 12.91 4.58
C SER A 119 -13.00 13.01 4.19
N ILE A 120 -12.06 13.04 5.14
CA ILE A 120 -10.62 13.09 4.83
C ILE A 120 -10.17 11.73 4.30
N ALA A 121 -10.51 10.65 5.02
CA ALA A 121 -10.26 9.29 4.55
C ALA A 121 -10.96 9.02 3.22
N ASN A 122 -12.18 9.50 3.00
CA ASN A 122 -12.93 9.35 1.75
C ASN A 122 -12.38 10.26 0.63
N SER A 123 -11.77 11.39 0.94
CA SER A 123 -11.09 12.23 -0.07
C SER A 123 -9.74 11.65 -0.47
N MET A 124 -8.97 11.15 0.51
CA MET A 124 -7.76 10.37 0.27
C MET A 124 -8.08 9.05 -0.43
N LEU A 125 -9.13 8.33 -0.04
CA LEU A 125 -9.63 7.14 -0.75
C LEU A 125 -10.17 7.49 -2.13
N LYS A 126 -10.81 8.65 -2.36
CA LYS A 126 -11.26 9.06 -3.70
C LYS A 126 -10.10 9.35 -4.65
N ILE A 127 -8.98 9.86 -4.13
CA ILE A 127 -7.79 10.20 -4.91
C ILE A 127 -6.83 9.01 -5.02
N ALA A 128 -6.66 8.24 -3.94
CA ALA A 128 -5.86 7.02 -3.88
C ALA A 128 -6.62 5.80 -4.42
N ARG A 129 -7.93 5.92 -4.71
CA ARG A 129 -8.63 4.98 -5.57
C ARG A 129 -7.88 5.00 -6.90
N PRO A 130 -7.20 3.90 -7.26
CA PRO A 130 -6.68 3.80 -8.61
C PRO A 130 -7.85 4.10 -9.55
N ILE A 131 -7.57 4.90 -10.59
CA ILE A 131 -8.48 5.20 -11.71
C ILE A 131 -9.37 3.99 -11.90
N GLN A 132 -10.69 4.17 -11.81
CA GLN A 132 -11.67 3.10 -11.94
C GLN A 132 -11.43 2.39 -13.28
N TYR A 133 -10.59 1.36 -13.25
CA TYR A 133 -10.29 0.53 -14.40
C TYR A 133 -11.60 -0.15 -14.78
N PRO A 134 -11.92 -0.22 -16.07
CA PRO A 134 -13.22 -0.68 -16.48
C PRO A 134 -13.39 -2.17 -16.13
N LEU A 135 -14.45 -2.44 -15.38
CA LEU A 135 -15.30 -3.64 -15.44
C LEU A 135 -14.75 -4.95 -14.82
N ASN A 136 -15.56 -5.51 -13.92
CA ASN A 136 -15.58 -6.89 -13.37
C ASN A 136 -14.68 -7.27 -12.18
N GLY A 137 -13.82 -6.38 -11.68
CA GLY A 137 -12.96 -6.68 -10.50
C GLY A 137 -13.42 -6.11 -9.14
N PHE A 138 -14.47 -5.28 -9.10
CA PHE A 138 -14.83 -4.48 -7.91
C PHE A 138 -15.25 -5.32 -6.70
N ASP A 139 -16.00 -6.42 -6.90
CA ASP A 139 -16.40 -7.28 -5.80
C ASP A 139 -15.19 -7.94 -5.11
N LYS A 140 -14.11 -8.19 -5.88
CA LYS A 140 -12.86 -8.73 -5.36
C LYS A 140 -12.00 -7.67 -4.68
N MET A 141 -12.12 -6.40 -5.10
CA MET A 141 -11.47 -5.28 -4.41
C MET A 141 -12.08 -5.04 -3.02
N ASN A 142 -13.40 -5.22 -2.87
CA ASN A 142 -14.07 -5.15 -1.57
C ASN A 142 -13.54 -6.21 -0.60
N GLU A 143 -13.09 -7.38 -1.07
CA GLU A 143 -12.47 -8.39 -0.20
C GLU A 143 -11.14 -7.91 0.38
N ILE A 144 -10.34 -7.17 -0.40
CA ILE A 144 -9.07 -6.58 0.09
C ILE A 144 -9.34 -5.56 1.19
N GLU A 145 -10.36 -4.71 0.98
CA GLU A 145 -10.79 -3.70 1.94
C GLU A 145 -11.37 -4.34 3.21
N ASN A 146 -12.31 -5.29 3.08
CA ASN A 146 -12.96 -5.96 4.20
C ASN A 146 -12.00 -6.81 5.06
N LYS A 147 -10.87 -7.24 4.49
CA LYS A 147 -9.85 -8.04 5.17
C LYS A 147 -8.68 -7.19 5.66
N ASP A 148 -8.73 -5.88 5.47
CA ASP A 148 -7.72 -4.93 5.92
C ASP A 148 -6.29 -5.30 5.47
N LEU A 149 -6.12 -5.96 4.31
CA LEU A 149 -4.84 -6.53 3.88
C LEU A 149 -3.73 -5.48 3.79
N VAL A 150 -4.09 -4.26 3.36
CA VAL A 150 -3.16 -3.12 3.30
C VAL A 150 -2.74 -2.67 4.69
N SER A 151 -3.67 -2.67 5.66
CA SER A 151 -3.36 -2.36 7.06
C SER A 151 -2.44 -3.41 7.67
N ILE A 152 -2.66 -4.69 7.36
CA ILE A 152 -1.79 -5.80 7.79
C ILE A 152 -0.38 -5.61 7.25
N LEU A 153 -0.20 -5.29 5.97
CA LEU A 153 1.13 -4.98 5.41
C LEU A 153 1.84 -3.86 6.16
N PHE A 154 1.15 -2.73 6.40
CA PHE A 154 1.76 -1.61 7.11
C PHE A 154 2.03 -1.93 8.58
N SER A 155 1.17 -2.72 9.22
CA SER A 155 1.38 -3.21 10.58
C SER A 155 2.63 -4.10 10.65
N ASN A 156 2.79 -5.03 9.71
CA ASN A 156 3.96 -5.93 9.66
C ASN A 156 5.26 -5.16 9.41
N ILE A 157 5.24 -4.13 8.56
CA ILE A 157 6.39 -3.25 8.32
C ILE A 157 6.73 -2.43 9.56
N TYR A 158 5.73 -1.92 10.28
CA TYR A 158 5.93 -0.96 11.36
C TYR A 158 6.23 -1.61 12.71
N TYR A 159 5.47 -2.64 13.09
CA TYR A 159 5.56 -3.29 14.39
C TYR A 159 6.47 -4.52 14.40
N GLY A 160 6.83 -5.04 13.22
CA GLY A 160 7.50 -6.33 13.10
C GLY A 160 6.57 -7.50 13.47
N HIS A 161 6.87 -8.70 12.97
CA HIS A 161 6.17 -9.90 13.43
C HIS A 161 6.55 -10.19 14.89
N ASN A 162 5.63 -10.79 15.65
CA ASN A 162 5.87 -11.19 17.06
C ASN A 162 7.01 -12.23 17.20
N ASP A 163 7.48 -12.80 16.09
CA ASP A 163 8.58 -13.75 16.05
C ASP A 163 9.94 -13.04 15.98
N THR A 164 10.95 -13.67 16.57
CA THR A 164 12.30 -13.17 16.89
C THR A 164 13.16 -12.64 15.74
N THR A 165 12.63 -12.57 14.52
CA THR A 165 13.30 -12.02 13.33
C THR A 165 12.37 -11.03 12.67
N VAL A 166 12.76 -9.75 12.68
CA VAL A 166 12.06 -8.71 11.93
C VAL A 166 12.12 -9.09 10.44
N PRO A 167 10.97 -9.37 9.80
CA PRO A 167 10.92 -9.74 8.39
C PRO A 167 11.46 -8.59 7.53
N THR A 168 12.16 -8.94 6.46
CA THR A 168 12.59 -7.97 5.46
C THR A 168 11.38 -7.39 4.73
N LEU A 169 11.56 -6.21 4.10
CA LEU A 169 10.52 -5.63 3.25
C LEU A 169 10.08 -6.61 2.14
N GLU A 170 11.01 -7.38 1.58
CA GLU A 170 10.72 -8.37 0.55
C GLU A 170 9.80 -9.48 1.07
N GLU A 171 10.03 -9.96 2.29
CA GLU A 171 9.19 -10.98 2.91
C GLU A 171 7.77 -10.47 3.20
N ASN A 172 7.65 -9.24 3.73
CA ASN A 172 6.35 -8.60 3.95
C ASN A 172 5.58 -8.38 2.65
N LEU A 173 6.25 -7.97 1.57
CA LEU A 173 5.63 -7.80 0.26
C LEU A 173 5.21 -9.13 -0.36
N ARG A 174 5.99 -10.19 -0.15
CA ARG A 174 5.64 -11.55 -0.59
C ARG A 174 4.40 -12.05 0.15
N GLU A 175 4.35 -11.93 1.47
CA GLU A 175 3.17 -12.29 2.28
C GLU A 175 1.93 -11.52 1.83
N PHE A 176 2.06 -10.20 1.65
CA PHE A 176 0.95 -9.38 1.18
C PHE A 176 0.44 -9.80 -0.21
N LYS A 177 1.35 -10.14 -1.13
CA LYS A 177 0.98 -10.67 -2.44
C LYS A 177 0.20 -11.98 -2.31
N GLU A 178 0.66 -12.92 -1.48
CA GLU A 178 -0.02 -14.21 -1.26
C GLU A 178 -1.44 -14.02 -0.71
N LEU A 179 -1.62 -13.08 0.24
CA LEU A 179 -2.92 -12.73 0.78
C LEU A 179 -3.83 -12.10 -0.29
N ILE A 180 -3.30 -11.18 -1.10
CA ILE A 180 -4.04 -10.59 -2.23
C ILE A 180 -4.46 -11.66 -3.22
N ASP A 181 -3.53 -12.51 -3.65
CA ASP A 181 -3.79 -13.57 -4.63
C ASP A 181 -4.86 -14.53 -4.09
N TYR A 182 -4.82 -14.86 -2.80
CA TYR A 182 -5.86 -15.66 -2.15
C TYR A 182 -7.25 -15.02 -2.21
N HIS A 183 -7.37 -13.70 -2.08
CA HIS A 183 -8.68 -13.02 -2.07
C HIS A 183 -9.19 -12.67 -3.48
N ILE A 184 -8.29 -12.33 -4.40
CA ILE A 184 -8.67 -11.87 -5.75
C ILE A 184 -8.85 -13.04 -6.71
N LEU A 185 -8.00 -14.07 -6.65
CA LEU A 185 -8.02 -15.13 -7.66
C LEU A 185 -9.33 -15.93 -7.59
N PRO A 186 -9.92 -16.28 -8.75
CA PRO A 186 -11.11 -17.13 -8.82
C PRO A 186 -10.77 -18.56 -8.40
N SER A 187 -11.80 -19.35 -8.11
CA SER A 187 -11.60 -20.79 -7.91
C SER A 187 -11.20 -21.47 -9.21
N CYS A 188 -10.26 -22.42 -9.12
CA CYS A 188 -9.90 -23.26 -10.26
C CYS A 188 -11.04 -24.19 -10.73
N SER A 189 -12.07 -24.45 -9.90
CA SER A 189 -13.25 -25.22 -10.33
C SER A 189 -14.18 -24.45 -11.25
N ASP A 190 -14.17 -23.12 -11.13
CA ASP A 190 -15.14 -22.24 -11.79
C ASP A 190 -14.56 -21.62 -13.08
N PHE A 191 -13.26 -21.82 -13.33
CA PHE A 191 -12.51 -21.19 -14.41
C PHE A 191 -12.18 -22.17 -15.53
N LEU A 192 -12.65 -21.90 -16.75
CA LEU A 192 -12.46 -22.79 -17.91
C LEU A 192 -11.02 -22.77 -18.46
N GLU A 193 -10.28 -21.68 -18.27
CA GLU A 193 -8.93 -21.49 -18.80
C GLU A 193 -7.88 -21.48 -17.67
N THR A 194 -7.79 -22.57 -16.91
CA THR A 194 -6.78 -22.71 -15.84
C THR A 194 -5.37 -22.84 -16.44
N ASN A 195 -4.49 -21.90 -16.10
CA ASN A 195 -3.08 -21.99 -16.41
C ASN A 195 -2.35 -22.66 -15.23
N PHE A 196 -1.64 -23.74 -15.51
CA PHE A 196 -0.91 -24.50 -14.49
C PHE A 196 0.48 -24.88 -14.98
N THR A 197 1.38 -25.04 -14.01
CA THR A 197 2.71 -25.61 -14.17
C THR A 197 2.78 -26.96 -13.46
N LEU A 198 3.60 -27.85 -14.01
CA LEU A 198 3.86 -29.16 -13.45
C LEU A 198 5.28 -29.15 -12.89
N SER A 199 5.45 -29.63 -11.66
CA SER A 199 6.77 -29.81 -11.08
C SER A 199 7.51 -31.02 -11.67
N GLU A 200 8.75 -31.20 -11.27
CA GLU A 200 9.50 -32.40 -11.61
C GLU A 200 8.81 -33.67 -11.08
N CYS A 201 8.89 -34.74 -11.86
CA CYS A 201 8.33 -36.03 -11.47
C CYS A 201 9.00 -36.59 -10.20
N ASN A 202 8.21 -36.86 -9.17
CA ASN A 202 8.68 -37.58 -7.99
C ASN A 202 8.89 -39.06 -8.34
N VAL A 203 10.14 -39.51 -8.28
CA VAL A 203 10.56 -40.87 -8.66
C VAL A 203 9.89 -41.96 -7.83
N ALA A 204 9.62 -41.69 -6.54
CA ALA A 204 9.08 -42.68 -5.61
C ALA A 204 7.59 -42.94 -5.82
N THR A 205 6.83 -41.91 -6.17
CA THR A 205 5.37 -42.00 -6.32
C THR A 205 4.90 -41.96 -7.77
N LEU A 206 5.78 -41.63 -8.73
CA LEU A 206 5.46 -41.42 -10.14
C LEU A 206 4.38 -40.35 -10.36
N THR A 207 4.38 -39.34 -9.49
CA THR A 207 3.47 -38.20 -9.56
C THR A 207 4.24 -36.89 -9.61
N GLN A 208 3.64 -35.89 -10.22
CA GLN A 208 4.11 -34.49 -10.26
C GLN A 208 3.04 -33.59 -9.63
N SER A 209 3.45 -32.55 -8.92
CA SER A 209 2.51 -31.57 -8.34
C SER A 209 1.98 -30.64 -9.43
N VAL A 210 0.72 -30.23 -9.27
CA VAL A 210 0.07 -29.24 -10.13
C VAL A 210 0.01 -27.91 -9.39
N GLU A 211 0.68 -26.91 -9.94
CA GLU A 211 0.71 -25.53 -9.44
C GLU A 211 -0.13 -24.66 -10.37
N TYR A 212 -1.14 -24.00 -9.82
CA TYR A 212 -2.04 -23.16 -10.60
C TYR A 212 -1.57 -21.71 -10.51
N ASN A 213 -1.46 -21.04 -11.65
CA ASN A 213 -0.87 -19.70 -11.74
C ASN A 213 -1.90 -18.57 -11.70
N ASN A 214 -3.17 -18.86 -12.02
CA ASN A 214 -4.20 -17.84 -12.20
C ASN A 214 -5.51 -18.13 -11.43
N CYS A 215 -5.51 -19.12 -10.54
CA CYS A 215 -6.68 -19.49 -9.76
C CYS A 215 -6.27 -20.12 -8.44
N LYS A 216 -7.18 -20.13 -7.47
CA LYS A 216 -6.98 -20.77 -6.15
C LYS A 216 -7.73 -22.09 -6.04
N LYS A 217 -7.13 -23.02 -5.30
CA LYS A 217 -7.76 -24.30 -4.93
C LYS A 217 -8.79 -24.03 -3.83
N THR A 218 -10.08 -24.12 -4.13
CA THR A 218 -11.15 -23.97 -3.11
C THR A 218 -11.92 -25.26 -2.83
N SER A 219 -11.77 -26.28 -3.67
CA SER A 219 -12.46 -27.57 -3.54
C SER A 219 -11.47 -28.74 -3.58
N GLU A 220 -11.88 -29.85 -2.98
CA GLU A 220 -11.18 -31.15 -3.10
C GLU A 220 -11.10 -31.64 -4.56
N ASP A 221 -11.95 -31.12 -5.45
CA ASP A 221 -11.98 -31.48 -6.87
C ASP A 221 -10.81 -30.91 -7.67
N THR A 222 -10.03 -29.98 -7.10
CA THR A 222 -8.84 -29.43 -7.76
C THR A 222 -7.64 -30.36 -7.55
N LEU A 223 -7.13 -30.94 -8.65
CA LEU A 223 -6.02 -31.88 -8.60
C LEU A 223 -4.77 -31.22 -8.00
N SER A 224 -4.27 -31.78 -6.89
CA SER A 224 -3.02 -31.37 -6.28
C SER A 224 -1.81 -32.02 -6.93
N SER A 225 -2.01 -33.19 -7.54
CA SER A 225 -1.01 -33.95 -8.24
C SER A 225 -1.61 -34.68 -9.44
N THR A 226 -0.76 -35.01 -10.40
CA THR A 226 -1.10 -35.84 -11.55
C THR A 226 0.01 -36.85 -11.80
N VAL A 227 -0.27 -37.87 -12.62
CA VAL A 227 0.72 -38.85 -13.04
C VAL A 227 1.77 -38.16 -13.90
N CYS A 228 3.02 -38.57 -13.78
CA CYS A 228 4.10 -38.02 -14.60
C CYS A 228 3.87 -38.29 -16.09
N ASN A 229 4.11 -37.27 -16.92
CA ASN A 229 4.02 -37.40 -18.39
C ASN A 229 5.25 -38.09 -19.00
N TYR A 230 6.26 -38.38 -18.19
CA TYR A 230 7.50 -39.05 -18.57
C TYR A 230 7.96 -39.99 -17.45
N ILE A 231 8.78 -40.97 -17.82
CA ILE A 231 9.41 -41.87 -16.85
C ILE A 231 10.68 -41.17 -16.33
N PRO A 232 10.80 -40.89 -15.02
CA PRO A 232 11.99 -40.26 -14.49
C PRO A 232 13.19 -41.22 -14.58
N LEU A 233 14.36 -40.70 -14.96
CA LEU A 233 15.58 -41.50 -15.13
C LEU A 233 16.03 -42.23 -13.85
N GLY A 234 15.64 -41.72 -12.68
CA GLY A 234 15.89 -42.38 -11.40
C GLY A 234 15.14 -43.70 -11.21
N ASN A 235 14.07 -43.95 -11.98
CA ASN A 235 13.32 -45.22 -11.93
C ASN A 235 13.90 -46.21 -12.95
N ILE A 236 15.05 -46.78 -12.62
CA ILE A 236 15.84 -47.67 -13.49
C ILE A 236 15.02 -48.85 -14.00
N ILE A 237 14.14 -49.42 -13.16
CA ILE A 237 13.29 -50.55 -13.55
C ILE A 237 12.35 -50.14 -14.68
N SER A 238 11.64 -49.02 -14.52
CA SER A 238 10.69 -48.53 -15.53
C SER A 238 11.38 -48.15 -16.83
N VAL A 239 12.58 -47.53 -16.75
CA VAL A 239 13.40 -47.20 -17.92
C VAL A 239 13.82 -48.46 -18.67
N LEU A 240 14.30 -49.49 -17.96
CA LEU A 240 14.76 -50.74 -18.57
C LEU A 240 13.60 -51.48 -19.26
N THR A 241 12.44 -51.53 -18.62
CA THR A 241 11.23 -52.11 -19.22
C THR A 241 10.85 -51.37 -20.51
N TYR A 242 10.84 -50.03 -20.50
CA TYR A 242 10.52 -49.23 -21.68
C TYR A 242 11.46 -49.49 -22.85
N VAL A 243 12.77 -49.55 -22.60
CA VAL A 243 13.78 -49.86 -23.64
C VAL A 243 13.59 -51.26 -24.23
N VAL A 244 13.37 -52.26 -23.37
CA VAL A 244 13.15 -53.65 -23.81
C VAL A 244 11.89 -53.77 -24.66
N THR A 245 10.79 -53.16 -24.24
CA THR A 245 9.55 -53.13 -25.03
C THR A 245 9.74 -52.44 -26.38
N GLY A 246 10.49 -51.34 -26.43
CA GLY A 246 10.84 -50.66 -27.68
C GLY A 246 11.59 -51.55 -28.67
N ILE A 247 12.55 -52.34 -28.18
CA ILE A 247 13.28 -53.32 -29.01
C ILE A 247 12.34 -54.38 -29.58
N PHE A 248 11.42 -54.92 -28.77
CA PHE A 248 10.45 -55.91 -29.23
C PHE A 248 9.49 -55.37 -30.30
N TYR A 249 9.02 -54.13 -30.16
CA TYR A 249 8.21 -53.49 -31.19
C TYR A 249 8.99 -53.31 -32.50
N PHE A 250 10.25 -52.90 -32.40
CA PHE A 250 11.09 -52.67 -33.57
C PHE A 250 11.41 -53.99 -34.31
N THR A 251 11.74 -55.06 -33.58
CA THR A 251 11.96 -56.37 -34.19
C THR A 251 10.67 -56.93 -34.80
N GLY A 252 9.51 -56.74 -34.14
CA GLY A 252 8.21 -57.09 -34.70
C GLY A 252 7.91 -56.37 -36.02
N LEU A 253 8.19 -55.07 -36.11
CA LEU A 253 8.06 -54.28 -37.33
C LEU A 253 8.96 -54.80 -38.45
N ILE A 254 10.22 -55.12 -38.16
CA ILE A 254 11.14 -55.72 -39.15
C ILE A 254 10.58 -57.04 -39.67
N CYS A 255 10.14 -57.93 -38.77
CA CYS A 255 9.55 -59.22 -39.14
C CYS A 255 8.31 -59.04 -40.02
N LEU A 256 7.44 -58.10 -39.69
CA LEU A 256 6.24 -57.80 -40.47
C LEU A 256 6.58 -57.30 -41.88
N VAL A 257 7.56 -56.40 -42.02
CA VAL A 257 8.04 -55.93 -43.32
C VAL A 257 8.65 -57.06 -44.14
N LEU A 258 9.39 -57.98 -43.51
CA LEU A 258 9.94 -59.16 -44.17
C LEU A 258 8.88 -60.16 -44.62
N MET A 259 7.73 -60.24 -43.93
CA MET A 259 6.62 -61.12 -44.33
C MET A 259 5.75 -60.56 -45.47
N ILE A 260 5.71 -59.24 -45.64
CA ILE A 260 4.93 -58.58 -46.71
C ILE A 260 5.69 -58.58 -48.05
N LYS A 261 7.02 -58.68 -48.00
CA LYS A 261 7.87 -58.87 -49.19
C LYS A 261 7.88 -60.32 -49.65
#